data_AF-A0A9J6FQR6-F1
#
_entry.id   AF-A0A9J6FQR6-F1
#
_cell.length_a   1.000
_cell.length_b   1.000
_cell.length_c   1.000
_cell.angle_alpha   90.00
_cell.angle_beta   90.00
_cell.angle_gamma   90.00
#
_symmetry.space_group_name_H-M   'P 1'
#
loop_
_entity.id
_entity.type
_entity.pdbx_description
1 polymer ?
#
loop_
_entity_poly.entity_id
_entity_poly.type
_entity_poly.pdbx_seq_one_letter_code
_entity_poly.pdbx_strand_id
1 'polypeptide(L)'
;MAGDTGYYNASGQLYVLDRMKDLIKCKDQQVAPAELEELLHGHPDVTQAAVVGVPHPEFGEAARAFLVLNEAVRPSTEAATEKKRREFEEFVKSKLHAFNPETQELTGQ
;
A
#
# COMPACT_ATOMS: atom_id res chain seq x y z
N MET A 1 -30.47 4.31 -7.79
CA MET A 1 -31.04 3.62 -8.96
C MET A 1 -30.18 4.01 -10.15
N ALA A 2 -29.51 3.16 -10.94
CA ALA A 2 -29.26 1.72 -11.01
C ALA A 2 -27.85 1.40 -10.47
N GLY A 3 -27.44 0.21 -10.05
CA GLY A 3 -27.85 -1.13 -10.46
C GLY A 3 -26.78 -1.73 -11.36
N ASP A 4 -25.53 -1.83 -10.90
CA ASP A 4 -24.47 -2.54 -11.62
C ASP A 4 -24.02 -3.77 -10.82
N THR A 5 -24.28 -4.89 -11.47
CA THR A 5 -24.17 -6.26 -11.01
C THR A 5 -22.74 -6.78 -11.21
N GLY A 6 -22.10 -7.29 -10.15
CA GLY A 6 -20.86 -8.07 -10.25
C GLY A 6 -21.15 -9.54 -10.59
N TYR A 7 -20.60 -10.04 -11.69
CA TYR A 7 -20.77 -11.42 -12.18
C TYR A 7 -19.85 -12.45 -11.49
N TYR A 8 -20.44 -13.52 -10.97
CA TYR A 8 -19.71 -14.74 -10.56
C TYR A 8 -19.40 -15.64 -11.76
N ASN A 9 -18.28 -16.37 -11.70
CA ASN A 9 -18.14 -17.60 -12.44
C ASN A 9 -17.48 -18.70 -11.59
N ALA A 10 -17.51 -19.95 -12.08
CA ALA A 10 -17.02 -21.13 -11.38
C ALA A 10 -15.53 -21.46 -11.67
N SER A 11 -14.76 -20.56 -12.30
CA SER A 11 -13.30 -20.73 -12.57
C SER A 11 -12.54 -19.46 -12.97
N GLY A 12 -12.98 -18.23 -12.64
CA GLY A 12 -12.40 -17.02 -13.25
C GLY A 12 -12.99 -15.68 -12.79
N GLN A 13 -12.62 -15.27 -11.59
CA GLN A 13 -12.27 -13.88 -11.29
C GLN A 13 -13.31 -12.78 -11.63
N LEU A 14 -14.05 -12.36 -10.60
CA LEU A 14 -14.83 -11.13 -10.58
C LEU A 14 -13.90 -9.93 -10.26
N TYR A 15 -13.69 -9.03 -11.22
CA TYR A 15 -12.94 -7.78 -11.03
C TYR A 15 -13.77 -6.57 -11.47
N VAL A 16 -14.49 -5.95 -10.54
CA VAL A 16 -14.78 -4.51 -10.57
C VAL A 16 -14.97 -4.05 -9.12
N LEU A 17 -13.98 -3.32 -8.58
CA LEU A 17 -14.09 -2.49 -7.38
C LEU A 17 -13.30 -1.20 -7.59
N ASP A 18 -13.69 -0.44 -8.62
CA ASP A 18 -13.47 1.00 -8.59
C ASP A 18 -14.56 1.62 -7.70
N ARG A 19 -14.15 2.52 -6.78
CA ARG A 19 -14.96 3.44 -5.96
C ARG A 19 -15.58 2.95 -4.64
N MET A 20 -14.77 2.95 -3.57
CA MET A 20 -14.99 3.76 -2.34
C MET A 20 -13.99 3.32 -1.26
N LYS A 21 -12.81 3.95 -1.24
CA LYS A 21 -11.90 4.01 -0.08
C LYS A 21 -11.59 2.67 0.63
N ASP A 22 -10.91 1.73 -0.03
CA ASP A 22 -10.20 0.66 0.68
C ASP A 22 -8.94 1.25 1.34
N LEU A 23 -9.14 1.90 2.49
CA LEU A 23 -8.07 2.26 3.40
C LEU A 23 -7.54 0.97 4.03
N ILE A 24 -6.24 0.78 4.00
CA ILE A 24 -5.61 -0.33 4.69
C ILE A 24 -5.68 -0.04 6.19
N LYS A 25 -6.38 -0.90 6.94
CA LYS A 25 -6.66 -0.70 8.37
C LYS A 25 -5.68 -1.48 9.23
N CYS A 26 -4.56 -0.83 9.58
CA CYS A 26 -3.57 -1.41 10.47
C CYS A 26 -3.81 -0.94 11.91
N LYS A 27 -4.51 -1.74 12.73
CA LYS A 27 -4.93 -1.37 14.10
C LYS A 27 -5.66 -0.01 14.10
N ASP A 28 -5.16 0.97 14.84
CA ASP A 28 -5.73 2.32 14.98
C ASP A 28 -5.32 3.28 13.84
N GLN A 29 -4.56 2.79 12.85
CA GLN A 29 -4.12 3.59 11.71
C GLN A 29 -4.84 3.16 10.43
N GLN A 30 -5.23 4.14 9.63
CA GLN A 30 -5.83 3.93 8.33
C GLN A 30 -5.00 4.69 7.30
N VAL A 31 -4.55 3.99 6.27
CA VAL A 31 -3.73 4.59 5.22
C VAL A 31 -4.25 4.18 3.86
N ALA A 32 -4.36 5.14 2.95
CA ALA A 32 -4.72 4.83 1.58
C ALA A 32 -3.52 4.16 0.90
N PRO A 33 -3.73 3.05 0.16
CA PRO A 33 -2.64 2.42 -0.60
C PRO A 33 -1.96 3.41 -1.54
N ALA A 34 -2.74 4.28 -2.21
CA ALA A 34 -2.23 5.33 -3.09
C ALA A 34 -1.24 6.29 -2.41
N GLU A 35 -1.47 6.66 -1.14
CA GLU A 35 -0.56 7.54 -0.38
C GLU A 35 0.77 6.84 -0.09
N LEU A 36 0.73 5.55 0.26
CA LEU A 36 1.96 4.77 0.45
C LEU A 36 2.68 4.53 -0.88
N GLU A 37 1.95 4.30 -1.96
CA GLU A 37 2.52 4.15 -3.31
C GLU A 37 3.22 5.43 -3.74
N GLU A 38 2.58 6.59 -3.61
CA GLU A 38 3.17 7.90 -3.92
C GLU A 38 4.41 8.17 -3.07
N LEU A 39 4.32 7.87 -1.77
CA LEU A 39 5.45 8.01 -0.85
C LEU A 39 6.65 7.16 -1.30
N LEU A 40 6.42 5.89 -1.61
CA LEU A 40 7.44 4.95 -2.04
C LEU A 40 8.01 5.34 -3.42
N HIS A 41 7.18 5.87 -4.32
CA HIS A 41 7.61 6.39 -5.62
C HIS A 41 8.52 7.62 -5.48
N GLY A 42 8.42 8.37 -4.37
CA GLY A 42 9.36 9.44 -4.04
C GLY A 42 10.78 8.96 -3.71
N HIS A 43 11.03 7.66 -3.58
CA HIS A 43 12.36 7.11 -3.30
C HIS A 43 13.19 6.94 -4.60
N PRO A 44 14.44 7.41 -4.67
CA PRO A 44 15.25 7.41 -5.90
C PRO A 44 15.51 6.01 -6.48
N ASP A 45 15.49 5.00 -5.63
CA ASP A 45 15.74 3.61 -6.04
C ASP A 45 14.49 2.84 -6.51
N VAL A 46 13.29 3.45 -6.38
CA VAL A 46 12.01 2.83 -6.73
C VAL A 46 11.57 3.33 -8.11
N THR A 47 11.33 2.40 -9.02
CA THR A 47 10.75 2.69 -10.34
C THR A 47 9.24 2.61 -10.31
N GLN A 48 8.69 1.63 -9.57
CA GLN A 48 7.24 1.49 -9.35
C GLN A 48 6.99 0.91 -7.97
N ALA A 49 5.89 1.32 -7.36
CA ALA A 49 5.39 0.76 -6.11
C ALA A 49 3.91 0.40 -6.27
N ALA A 50 3.51 -0.73 -5.69
CA ALA A 50 2.12 -1.11 -5.54
C ALA A 50 1.88 -1.54 -4.08
N VAL A 51 0.80 -1.07 -3.47
CA VAL A 51 0.51 -1.35 -2.05
C VAL A 51 -0.88 -1.95 -1.93
N VAL A 52 -0.98 -3.05 -1.20
CA VAL A 52 -2.24 -3.76 -0.97
C VAL A 52 -2.41 -4.11 0.51
N GLY A 53 -3.64 -4.09 0.99
CA GLY A 53 -3.99 -4.64 2.28
C GLY A 53 -3.93 -6.17 2.24
N VAL A 54 -3.27 -6.78 3.22
CA VAL A 54 -3.27 -8.23 3.41
C VAL A 54 -3.74 -8.58 4.82
N PRO A 55 -4.51 -9.67 5.01
CA PRO A 55 -4.95 -10.09 6.33
C PRO A 55 -3.73 -10.39 7.21
N HIS A 56 -3.74 -9.86 8.44
CA HIS A 56 -2.65 -10.03 9.39
C HIS A 56 -3.19 -10.47 10.76
N PRO A 57 -2.64 -11.54 11.38
CA PRO A 57 -3.17 -12.11 12.62
C PRO A 57 -3.19 -11.11 13.80
N GLU A 58 -2.20 -10.22 13.88
CA GLU A 58 -2.09 -9.23 14.98
C GLU A 58 -2.74 -7.86 14.69
N PHE A 59 -2.78 -7.42 13.44
CA PHE A 59 -3.23 -6.07 13.07
C PHE A 59 -4.62 -6.05 12.42
N GLY A 60 -5.23 -7.23 12.22
CA GLY A 60 -6.41 -7.41 11.37
C GLY A 60 -6.01 -7.36 9.89
N GLU A 61 -5.45 -6.23 9.48
CA GLU A 61 -4.94 -5.99 8.14
C GLU A 61 -3.58 -5.28 8.20
N ALA A 62 -2.69 -5.61 7.27
CA ALA A 62 -1.36 -5.02 7.14
C ALA A 62 -1.14 -4.51 5.71
N ALA A 63 -0.47 -3.35 5.58
CA ALA A 63 -0.03 -2.87 4.28
C ALA A 63 1.15 -3.71 3.78
N ARG A 64 1.00 -4.27 2.58
CA ARG A 64 2.07 -4.98 1.88
C ARG A 64 2.45 -4.22 0.63
N ALA A 65 3.68 -3.72 0.62
CA ALA A 65 4.26 -3.01 -0.52
C ALA A 65 5.04 -3.97 -1.43
N PHE A 66 4.83 -3.84 -2.73
CA PHE A 66 5.58 -4.48 -3.80
C PHE A 66 6.37 -3.40 -4.53
N LEU A 67 7.69 -3.52 -4.52
CA LEU A 67 8.59 -2.52 -5.08
C LEU A 67 9.31 -3.07 -6.31
N VAL A 68 9.29 -2.30 -7.38
CA VAL A 68 10.15 -2.48 -8.55
C VAL A 68 11.32 -1.51 -8.37
N LEU A 69 12.52 -2.06 -8.23
CA LEU A 69 13.74 -1.27 -8.05
C LEU A 69 14.44 -1.02 -9.38
N ASN A 70 15.16 0.09 -9.47
CA ASN A 70 16.07 0.36 -10.58
C ASN A 70 17.10 -0.79 -10.73
N GLU A 71 17.43 -1.13 -11.97
CA GLU A 71 18.38 -2.23 -12.26
C GLU A 71 19.75 -2.01 -11.62
N ALA A 72 20.18 -0.74 -11.50
CA ALA A 72 21.45 -0.36 -10.87
C ALA A 72 21.53 -0.69 -9.36
N VAL A 73 20.38 -0.82 -8.69
CA VAL A 73 20.26 -0.99 -7.23
C VAL A 73 19.50 -2.26 -6.84
N ARG A 74 19.27 -3.13 -7.83
CA ARG A 74 18.62 -4.42 -7.61
C ARG A 74 19.50 -5.30 -6.70
N PRO A 75 18.97 -5.80 -5.58
CA PRO A 75 19.76 -6.65 -4.70
C PRO A 75 20.02 -8.00 -5.38
N SER A 76 21.30 -8.40 -5.43
CA SER A 76 21.73 -9.68 -5.99
C SER A 76 21.87 -10.80 -4.95
N THR A 77 21.78 -10.47 -3.66
CA THR A 77 21.91 -11.41 -2.54
C THR A 77 20.80 -11.20 -1.52
N GLU A 78 20.46 -12.25 -0.76
CA GLU A 78 19.45 -12.18 0.30
C GLU A 78 19.78 -11.12 1.35
N ALA A 79 21.07 -10.99 1.69
CA ALA A 79 21.54 -9.95 2.62
C ALA A 79 21.32 -8.52 2.08
N ALA A 80 21.49 -8.31 0.78
CA ALA A 80 21.22 -7.02 0.16
C ALA A 80 19.71 -6.71 0.13
N THR A 81 18.87 -7.72 -0.11
CA THR A 81 17.40 -7.59 -0.05
C THR A 81 16.93 -7.19 1.35
N GLU A 82 17.43 -7.86 2.38
CA GLU A 82 17.10 -7.54 3.78
C GLU A 82 17.55 -6.13 4.16
N LYS A 83 18.76 -5.72 3.73
CA LYS A 83 19.25 -4.35 3.95
C LYS A 83 18.33 -3.32 3.29
N LYS A 84 17.93 -3.56 2.05
CA LYS A 84 17.05 -2.65 1.30
C LYS A 84 15.66 -2.60 1.91
N ARG A 85 15.12 -3.73 2.36
CA ARG A 85 13.84 -3.79 3.09
C ARG A 85 13.86 -2.86 4.30
N ARG A 86 14.89 -2.97 5.15
CA ARG A 86 15.02 -2.13 6.34
C ARG A 86 15.13 -0.64 6.01
N GLU A 87 15.88 -0.31 4.96
CA GLU A 87 15.99 1.07 4.47
C GLU A 87 14.63 1.63 4.05
N PHE A 88 13.82 0.86 3.31
CA PHE A 88 12.47 1.26 2.93
C PHE A 88 11.52 1.35 4.13
N GLU A 89 11.60 0.41 5.08
CA GLU A 89 10.81 0.45 6.32
C GLU A 89 11.10 1.73 7.13
N GLU A 90 12.38 2.08 7.27
CA GLU A 90 12.82 3.32 7.93
C GLU A 90 12.38 4.56 7.14
N PHE A 91 12.49 4.54 5.81
CA PHE A 91 12.05 5.63 4.96
C PHE A 91 10.54 5.90 5.11
N VAL A 92 9.72 4.84 5.09
CA VAL A 92 8.27 4.95 5.31
C VAL A 92 7.98 5.49 6.71
N LYS A 93 8.59 4.94 7.77
CA LYS A 93 8.43 5.45 9.15
C LYS A 93 8.88 6.91 9.28
N SER A 94 9.93 7.29 8.56
CA SER A 94 10.50 8.63 8.51
C SER A 94 9.66 9.62 7.69
N LYS A 95 8.56 9.20 7.10
CA LYS A 95 7.65 10.08 6.35
C LYS A 95 6.23 9.99 6.87
N LEU A 96 5.86 8.82 7.42
CA LEU A 96 4.59 8.60 8.09
C LEU A 96 4.45 9.41 9.39
N HIS A 97 5.53 9.86 10.03
CA HIS A 97 5.43 10.79 11.17
C HIS A 97 4.88 12.18 10.79
N ALA A 98 4.83 12.53 9.50
CA ALA A 98 4.12 13.72 9.01
C ALA A 98 2.62 13.45 8.77
N PHE A 99 2.18 12.20 8.82
CA PHE A 99 0.78 11.78 8.73
C PHE A 99 0.14 11.90 10.12
N ASN A 100 -0.06 13.14 10.58
CA ASN A 100 -0.81 13.42 11.78
C ASN A 100 -2.26 12.91 11.61
N PRO A 101 -2.77 12.02 12.49
CA PRO A 101 -4.12 11.47 12.40
C PRO A 101 -5.24 12.51 12.59
N GLU A 102 -4.92 13.77 12.86
CA GLU A 102 -5.88 14.85 13.11
C GLU A 102 -6.33 15.62 11.85
N THR A 103 -5.79 15.32 10.65
CA THR A 103 -6.05 16.16 9.45
C THR A 103 -6.91 15.51 8.36
N GLN A 104 -7.55 14.37 8.61
CA GLN A 104 -8.66 13.95 7.74
C GLN A 104 -9.94 14.68 8.16
N GLU A 105 -10.00 15.97 7.85
CA GLU A 105 -11.25 16.71 7.84
C GLU A 105 -12.24 15.96 6.94
N LEU A 106 -13.34 15.56 7.57
CA LEU A 106 -14.57 15.15 6.94
C LEU A 106 -15.04 16.27 6.00
N THR A 107 -14.64 16.23 4.72
CA THR A 107 -15.42 16.91 3.69
C THR A 107 -16.64 16.04 3.41
N GLY A 108 -17.63 16.16 4.30
CA GLY A 108 -19.00 15.82 3.99
C GLY A 108 -19.54 16.83 2.99
N GLN A 109 -20.09 16.32 1.90
CA GLN A 109 -21.30 16.82 1.26
C GLN A 109 -21.89 15.70 0.41
#